data_AF-A0A8C5WXG7-F1
#
_entry.id   AF-A0A8C5WXG7-F1
#
_cell.length_a   1.000
_cell.length_b   1.000
_cell.length_c   1.000
_cell.angle_alpha   90.00
_cell.angle_beta   90.00
_cell.angle_gamma   90.00
#
_symmetry.space_group_name_H-M   'P 1'
#
loop_
_entity.id
_entity.type
_entity.pdbx_description
1 polymer ?
#
loop_
_entity_poly.entity_id
_entity_poly.type
_entity_poly.pdbx_seq_one_letter_code
_entity_poly.pdbx_strand_id
1 'polypeptide(L)'
;MTFSDGLTLNRTQMHNAGFGPLTDLVFTFANQLLPLEMDDTETGLLSAICLICGDRQDLEEPAKIDELQEPLLEALKIYIRKRRPNKPHMFPKILMKITDLRSISAKGAERVITLKMEIPGSMPPLIQEMLENSEGHEPLTTSSTVTTAEHSPSISPSLVDNSNVSQSPLVQ
;
A
#
# COMPACT_ATOMS: atom_id res chain seq x y z
N MET A 1 9.25 -18.23 12.46
CA MET A 1 9.76 -16.84 12.60
C MET A 1 10.25 -16.68 14.01
N THR A 2 11.33 -15.93 14.20
CA THR A 2 11.93 -15.69 15.51
C THR A 2 11.82 -14.20 15.84
N PHE A 3 11.27 -13.89 17.01
CA PHE A 3 11.08 -12.53 17.51
C PHE A 3 12.33 -12.03 18.26
N SER A 4 12.36 -10.73 18.57
CA SER A 4 13.54 -10.06 19.16
C SER A 4 13.96 -10.60 20.52
N ASP A 5 13.06 -11.24 21.26
CA ASP A 5 13.31 -11.91 22.54
C ASP A 5 13.80 -13.36 22.39
N GLY A 6 13.93 -13.86 21.16
CA GLY A 6 14.31 -15.24 20.83
C GLY A 6 13.12 -16.20 20.73
N LEU A 7 11.88 -15.76 20.98
CA LEU A 7 10.69 -16.59 20.82
C LEU A 7 10.57 -17.04 19.36
N THR A 8 10.53 -18.35 19.13
CA THR A 8 10.39 -18.92 17.79
C THR A 8 9.03 -19.58 17.62
N LEU A 9 8.25 -19.08 16.67
CA LEU A 9 6.93 -19.59 16.34
C LEU A 9 6.96 -20.27 14.96
N ASN A 10 6.38 -21.47 14.87
CA ASN A 10 6.09 -22.13 13.62
C ASN A 10 4.89 -21.46 12.90
N ARG A 11 4.55 -21.93 11.69
CA ARG A 11 3.46 -21.34 10.88
C ARG A 11 2.12 -21.32 11.63
N THR A 12 1.73 -22.44 12.24
CA THR A 12 0.46 -22.54 12.98
C THR A 12 0.43 -21.63 14.20
N GLN A 13 1.56 -21.53 14.92
CA GLN A 13 1.68 -20.63 16.06
C GLN A 13 1.60 -19.17 15.64
N MET A 14 2.23 -18.78 14.52
CA MET A 14 2.11 -17.43 13.96
C MET A 14 0.65 -17.08 13.62
N HIS A 15 -0.08 -18.01 12.98
CA HIS A 15 -1.50 -17.84 12.69
C HIS A 15 -2.31 -17.55 13.95
N ASN A 16 -2.14 -18.39 14.97
CA ASN A 16 -2.89 -18.28 16.22
C ASN A 16 -2.44 -17.10 17.09
N ALA A 17 -1.24 -16.55 16.87
CA ALA A 17 -0.72 -15.37 17.54
C ALA A 17 -1.29 -14.04 17.00
N GLY A 18 -2.29 -14.10 16.12
CA GLY A 18 -3.03 -12.93 15.63
C GLY A 18 -2.80 -12.60 14.16
N PHE A 19 -1.80 -13.19 13.49
CA PHE A 19 -1.61 -13.00 12.05
C PHE A 19 -2.77 -13.55 11.23
N GLY A 20 -3.39 -14.66 11.68
CA GLY A 20 -4.56 -15.24 11.03
C GLY A 20 -4.33 -15.45 9.52
N PRO A 21 -5.23 -14.96 8.64
CA PRO A 21 -5.09 -15.07 7.19
C PRO A 21 -3.81 -14.47 6.59
N LEU A 22 -3.13 -13.54 7.28
CA LEU A 22 -1.87 -12.96 6.79
C LEU A 22 -0.69 -13.92 6.86
N THR A 23 -0.80 -14.99 7.65
CA THR A 23 0.30 -15.92 7.90
C THR A 23 0.90 -16.44 6.60
N ASP A 24 0.06 -16.88 5.67
CA ASP A 24 0.58 -17.45 4.42
C ASP A 24 1.22 -16.41 3.52
N LEU A 25 0.70 -15.18 3.50
CA LEU A 25 1.32 -14.07 2.77
C LEU A 25 2.70 -13.73 3.32
N VAL A 26 2.81 -13.59 4.65
CA VAL A 26 4.06 -13.21 5.32
C VAL A 26 5.11 -14.32 5.16
N PHE A 27 4.74 -15.60 5.28
CA PHE A 27 5.67 -16.70 5.02
C PHE A 27 6.03 -16.82 3.52
N THR A 28 5.10 -16.55 2.61
CA THR A 28 5.39 -16.53 1.17
C THR A 28 6.40 -15.44 0.85
N PHE A 29 6.21 -14.24 1.40
CA PHE A 29 7.14 -13.14 1.27
C PHE A 29 8.51 -13.48 1.85
N ALA A 30 8.57 -14.07 3.05
CA ALA A 30 9.82 -14.53 3.64
C ALA A 30 10.58 -15.51 2.73
N ASN A 31 9.89 -16.47 2.11
CA ASN A 31 10.50 -17.39 1.15
C ASN A 31 11.00 -16.68 -0.11
N GLN A 32 10.34 -15.61 -0.56
CA GLN A 32 10.80 -14.81 -1.70
C GLN A 32 12.05 -13.98 -1.38
N LEU A 33 12.32 -13.68 -0.11
CA LEU A 33 13.53 -12.97 0.31
C LEU A 33 14.77 -13.88 0.33
N LEU A 34 14.61 -15.19 0.57
CA LEU A 34 15.75 -16.12 0.69
C LEU A 34 16.69 -16.07 -0.54
N PRO A 35 16.22 -16.13 -1.80
CA PRO A 35 17.10 -16.09 -2.97
C PRO A 35 17.77 -14.73 -3.20
N LEU A 36 17.35 -13.68 -2.47
CA LEU A 36 17.98 -12.36 -2.55
C LEU A 36 19.26 -12.28 -1.71
N GLU A 37 19.39 -13.15 -0.71
CA GLU A 37 20.54 -13.23 0.20
C GLU A 37 20.93 -11.85 0.76
N MET A 38 19.91 -11.07 1.16
CA MET A 38 20.09 -9.72 1.69
C MET A 38 20.93 -9.75 2.98
N ASP A 39 21.82 -8.77 3.14
CA ASP A 39 22.51 -8.54 4.41
C ASP A 39 21.83 -7.42 5.20
N ASP A 40 22.37 -7.12 6.37
CA ASP A 40 21.85 -6.08 7.26
C ASP A 40 21.90 -4.70 6.61
N THR A 41 22.95 -4.41 5.83
CA THR A 41 23.09 -3.14 5.11
C THR A 41 21.98 -2.95 4.08
N GLU A 42 21.72 -3.96 3.24
CA GLU A 42 20.67 -3.91 2.23
C GLU A 42 19.28 -3.85 2.85
N THR A 43 19.08 -4.60 3.94
CA THR A 43 17.82 -4.58 4.70
C THR A 43 17.58 -3.21 5.32
N GLY A 44 18.59 -2.64 5.98
CA GLY A 44 18.51 -1.31 6.59
C GLY A 44 18.27 -0.20 5.58
N LEU A 45 18.96 -0.23 4.43
CA LEU A 45 18.72 0.72 3.34
C LEU A 45 17.31 0.59 2.76
N LEU A 46 16.82 -0.64 2.55
CA LEU A 46 15.46 -0.86 2.06
C LEU A 46 14.41 -0.37 3.08
N SER A 47 14.64 -0.61 4.37
CA SER A 47 13.81 -0.06 5.45
C SER A 47 13.81 1.47 5.47
N ALA A 48 14.97 2.11 5.29
CA ALA A 48 15.08 3.56 5.23
C ALA A 48 14.33 4.13 4.01
N ILE A 49 14.43 3.50 2.84
CA ILE A 49 13.68 3.88 1.64
C ILE A 49 12.16 3.72 1.86
N CYS A 50 11.71 2.67 2.54
CA CYS A 50 10.30 2.50 2.88
C CYS A 50 9.76 3.58 3.83
N LEU A 51 10.61 4.07 4.74
CA LEU A 51 10.26 5.09 5.72
C LEU A 51 10.24 6.49 5.09
N ILE A 52 11.32 6.85 4.39
CA ILE A 52 11.50 8.16 3.74
C ILE A 52 10.87 8.06 2.36
N CYS A 53 9.59 8.39 2.21
CA CYS A 53 8.85 8.27 0.95
C CYS A 53 7.93 9.47 0.74
N GLY A 54 8.14 10.25 -0.33
CA GLY A 54 7.36 11.47 -0.62
C GLY A 54 5.92 11.21 -1.06
N ASP A 55 5.56 9.95 -1.37
CA ASP A 55 4.19 9.56 -1.76
C ASP A 55 3.21 9.47 -0.57
N ARG A 56 3.63 9.82 0.66
CA ARG A 56 2.74 9.80 1.83
C ARG A 56 1.77 10.97 1.76
N GLN A 57 0.51 10.72 2.12
CA GLN A 57 -0.49 11.77 2.26
C GLN A 57 -0.12 12.69 3.43
N ASP A 58 -0.61 13.93 3.37
CA ASP A 58 -0.48 14.94 4.42
C ASP A 58 0.97 15.36 4.77
N LEU A 59 1.93 15.12 3.87
CA LEU A 59 3.29 15.67 4.01
C LEU A 59 3.30 17.19 3.79
N GLU A 60 3.93 17.92 4.70
CA GLU A 60 4.15 19.36 4.56
C GLU A 60 5.21 19.69 3.50
N GLU A 61 6.30 18.91 3.44
CA GLU A 61 7.45 19.12 2.55
C GLU A 61 7.77 17.88 1.69
N PRO A 62 6.86 17.39 0.82
CA PRO A 62 7.06 16.14 0.06
C PRO A 62 8.32 16.16 -0.82
N ALA A 63 8.60 17.27 -1.49
CA ALA A 63 9.79 17.42 -2.35
C ALA A 63 11.11 17.22 -1.58
N LYS A 64 11.17 17.71 -0.33
CA LYS A 64 12.35 17.53 0.53
C LYS A 64 12.51 16.09 0.99
N ILE A 65 11.40 15.36 1.18
CA ILE A 65 11.45 13.93 1.49
C ILE A 65 11.99 13.14 0.29
N ASP A 66 11.60 13.51 -0.94
CA ASP A 66 12.15 12.89 -2.15
C ASP A 66 13.65 13.16 -2.29
N GLU A 67 14.10 14.41 -2.10
CA GLU A 67 15.52 14.77 -2.06
C GLU A 67 16.31 13.97 -1.00
N LEU A 68 15.70 13.69 0.16
CA LEU A 68 16.30 12.86 1.20
C LEU A 68 16.33 11.37 0.84
N GLN A 69 15.39 10.88 0.04
CA GLN A 69 15.32 9.47 -0.38
C GLN A 69 16.35 9.16 -1.49
N GLU A 70 16.60 10.09 -2.41
CA GLU A 70 17.54 9.93 -3.53
C GLU A 70 18.91 9.32 -3.14
N PRO A 71 19.64 9.85 -2.13
CA PRO A 71 20.92 9.28 -1.74
C PRO A 71 20.81 7.86 -1.18
N LEU A 72 19.67 7.48 -0.58
CA LEU A 72 19.43 6.12 -0.08
C LEU A 72 19.26 5.12 -1.24
N LEU A 73 18.51 5.53 -2.27
CA LEU A 73 18.35 4.74 -3.50
C LEU A 73 19.70 4.54 -4.21
N GLU A 74 20.51 5.59 -4.31
CA GLU A 74 21.83 5.53 -4.91
C GLU A 74 22.78 4.64 -4.09
N ALA A 75 22.78 4.79 -2.77
CA ALA A 75 23.59 3.98 -1.86
C ALA A 75 23.24 2.49 -1.99
N LEU A 76 21.95 2.13 -2.00
CA LEU A 76 21.50 0.74 -2.19
C LEU A 76 21.96 0.19 -3.53
N LYS A 77 21.83 0.96 -4.61
CA LYS A 77 22.26 0.57 -5.96
C LYS A 77 23.75 0.31 -6.03
N ILE A 78 24.57 1.21 -5.51
CA ILE A 78 26.04 1.09 -5.50
C ILE A 78 26.47 -0.10 -4.64
N TYR A 79 25.91 -0.23 -3.44
CA TYR A 79 26.25 -1.30 -2.50
C TYR A 79 25.97 -2.68 -3.10
N ILE A 80 24.76 -2.89 -3.65
CA ILE A 80 24.37 -4.15 -4.29
C ILE A 80 25.30 -4.47 -5.47
N ARG A 81 25.61 -3.49 -6.33
CA ARG A 81 26.50 -3.70 -7.49
C ARG A 81 27.92 -4.07 -7.05
N LYS A 82 28.42 -3.48 -5.97
CA LYS A 82 29.74 -3.80 -5.42
C LYS A 82 29.77 -5.21 -4.82
N ARG A 83 28.73 -5.60 -4.07
CA ARG A 83 28.63 -6.92 -3.42
C ARG A 83 28.32 -8.04 -4.42
N ARG A 84 27.57 -7.74 -5.49
CA ARG A 84 27.14 -8.70 -6.52
C ARG A 84 27.43 -8.19 -7.95
N PRO A 85 28.70 -8.03 -8.36
CA PRO A 85 29.05 -7.48 -9.67
C PRO A 85 28.44 -8.24 -10.86
N ASN A 86 28.30 -9.55 -10.72
CA ASN A 86 27.76 -10.44 -11.75
C ASN A 86 26.22 -10.52 -11.78
N LYS A 87 25.52 -9.81 -10.88
CA LYS A 87 24.05 -9.85 -10.77
C LYS A 87 23.45 -8.42 -10.75
N PRO A 88 23.59 -7.63 -11.83
CA PRO A 88 23.15 -6.22 -11.85
C PRO A 88 21.63 -6.03 -11.66
N HIS A 89 20.84 -7.06 -11.98
CA HIS A 89 19.39 -7.07 -11.79
C HIS A 89 18.95 -7.18 -10.31
N MET A 90 19.88 -7.39 -9.37
CA MET A 90 19.55 -7.52 -7.95
C MET A 90 19.05 -6.21 -7.34
N PHE A 91 19.55 -5.05 -7.80
CA PHE A 91 19.06 -3.76 -7.34
C PHE A 91 17.54 -3.59 -7.58
N PRO A 92 17.04 -3.63 -8.84
CA PRO A 92 15.62 -3.50 -9.08
C PRO A 92 14.82 -4.65 -8.44
N LYS A 93 15.37 -5.87 -8.39
CA LYS A 93 14.69 -7.03 -7.77
C LYS A 93 14.48 -6.87 -6.27
N ILE A 94 15.47 -6.36 -5.54
CA ILE A 94 15.35 -6.04 -4.11
C ILE A 94 14.41 -4.85 -3.91
N LEU A 95 14.55 -3.79 -4.72
CA LEU A 95 13.70 -2.60 -4.63
C LEU A 95 12.21 -2.92 -4.85
N MET A 96 11.89 -3.83 -5.77
CA MET A 96 10.50 -4.26 -6.02
C MET A 96 9.85 -4.98 -4.83
N LYS A 97 10.61 -5.47 -3.84
CA LYS A 97 10.04 -6.05 -2.62
C LYS A 97 9.26 -5.02 -1.79
N ILE A 98 9.51 -3.72 -1.99
CA ILE A 98 8.69 -2.66 -1.40
C ILE A 98 7.23 -2.76 -1.85
N THR A 99 6.98 -3.07 -3.13
CA THR A 99 5.61 -3.20 -3.66
C THR A 99 4.88 -4.38 -3.05
N ASP A 100 5.58 -5.50 -2.86
CA ASP A 100 5.04 -6.67 -2.18
C ASP A 100 4.73 -6.35 -0.71
N LEU A 101 5.63 -5.64 -0.03
CA LEU A 101 5.44 -5.17 1.35
C LEU A 101 4.22 -4.27 1.48
N ARG A 102 4.01 -3.31 0.58
CA ARG A 102 2.82 -2.44 0.56
C ARG A 102 1.53 -3.26 0.44
N SER A 103 1.55 -4.28 -0.41
CA SER A 103 0.39 -5.17 -0.61
C SER A 103 0.06 -5.99 0.65
N ILE A 104 1.09 -6.43 1.38
CA ILE A 104 0.92 -7.14 2.65
C ILE A 104 0.46 -6.18 3.75
N SER A 105 1.02 -4.97 3.84
CA SER A 105 0.67 -4.00 4.87
C SER A 105 -0.78 -3.50 4.74
N ALA A 106 -1.30 -3.37 3.52
CA ALA A 106 -2.71 -3.02 3.30
C ALA A 106 -3.66 -4.06 3.93
N LYS A 107 -3.41 -5.35 3.66
CA LYS A 107 -4.15 -6.44 4.33
C LYS A 107 -3.85 -6.51 5.84
N GLY A 108 -2.66 -6.05 6.24
CA GLY A 108 -2.27 -5.80 7.63
C GLY A 108 -3.24 -4.88 8.35
N ALA A 109 -3.56 -3.73 7.75
CA ALA A 109 -4.51 -2.76 8.30
C ALA A 109 -5.92 -3.36 8.49
N GLU A 110 -6.42 -4.10 7.50
CA GLU A 110 -7.69 -4.83 7.62
C GLU A 110 -7.65 -5.85 8.76
N ARG A 111 -6.53 -6.57 8.91
CA ARG A 111 -6.37 -7.56 9.98
C ARG A 111 -6.43 -6.92 11.37
N VAL A 112 -5.89 -5.72 11.54
CA VAL A 112 -5.95 -4.99 12.83
C VAL A 112 -7.39 -4.78 13.26
N ILE A 113 -8.27 -4.39 12.34
CA ILE A 113 -9.70 -4.18 12.61
C ILE A 113 -10.37 -5.48 13.09
N THR A 114 -10.16 -6.59 12.37
CA THR A 114 -10.74 -7.89 12.74
C THR A 114 -10.15 -8.42 14.05
N LEU A 115 -8.85 -8.25 14.27
CA LEU A 115 -8.16 -8.72 15.47
C LEU A 115 -8.67 -7.98 16.72
N LYS A 116 -8.98 -6.68 16.62
CA LYS A 116 -9.62 -5.91 17.71
C LYS A 116 -10.96 -6.50 18.16
N MET A 117 -11.69 -7.16 17.27
CA MET A 117 -12.97 -7.80 17.61
C MET A 117 -12.80 -9.20 18.21
N GLU A 118 -11.64 -9.85 17.97
CA GLU A 118 -11.33 -11.20 18.44
C GLU A 118 -10.65 -11.22 19.82
N ILE A 119 -9.85 -10.20 20.14
CA ILE A 119 -9.09 -10.16 21.39
C ILE A 119 -9.97 -9.76 22.59
N PRO A 120 -9.83 -10.41 23.75
CA PRO A 120 -10.40 -9.91 24.99
C PRO A 120 -9.65 -8.63 25.43
N GLY A 121 -10.37 -7.52 25.56
CA GLY A 121 -9.81 -6.24 26.00
C GLY A 121 -9.45 -5.31 24.84
N SER A 122 -8.60 -4.33 25.11
CA SER A 122 -8.21 -3.31 24.13
C SER A 122 -6.88 -3.65 23.46
N MET A 123 -6.73 -3.25 22.20
CA MET A 123 -5.44 -3.24 21.51
C MET A 123 -4.43 -2.40 22.29
N PRO A 124 -3.14 -2.79 22.37
CA PRO A 124 -2.12 -1.96 22.99
C PRO A 124 -2.05 -0.56 22.33
N PRO A 125 -1.90 0.52 23.12
CA PRO A 125 -2.14 1.89 22.64
C PRO A 125 -1.18 2.30 21.51
N LEU A 126 0.09 1.94 21.58
CA LEU A 126 1.05 2.25 20.51
C LEU A 126 0.76 1.49 19.22
N ILE A 127 0.31 0.23 19.31
CA ILE A 127 -0.09 -0.55 18.12
C ILE A 127 -1.32 0.09 17.50
N GLN A 128 -2.25 0.52 18.34
CA GLN A 128 -3.45 1.22 17.93
C GLN A 128 -3.08 2.53 17.20
N GLU A 129 -2.29 3.41 17.81
CA GLU A 129 -1.85 4.68 17.22
C GLU A 129 -1.12 4.50 15.89
N MET A 130 -0.20 3.54 15.81
CA MET A 130 0.60 3.32 14.60
C MET A 130 -0.17 2.69 13.44
N LEU A 131 -1.19 1.87 13.72
CA LEU A 131 -1.94 1.13 12.71
C LEU A 131 -3.31 1.74 12.42
N GLU A 132 -3.83 2.58 13.31
CA GLU A 132 -5.04 3.40 13.12
C GLU A 132 -4.66 4.81 12.70
N ASN A 133 -3.95 4.92 11.58
CA ASN A 133 -3.75 6.22 10.94
C ASN A 133 -5.00 6.60 10.14
N SER A 134 -5.87 7.37 10.80
CA SER A 134 -6.75 8.42 10.27
C SER A 134 -7.42 8.22 8.90
N GLU A 135 -8.04 7.06 8.65
CA GLU A 135 -9.16 7.05 7.69
C GLU A 135 -10.35 7.75 8.36
N GLY A 136 -10.42 9.07 8.17
CA GLY A 136 -11.71 9.74 8.15
C GLY A 136 -12.60 8.93 7.21
N HIS A 137 -13.61 8.29 7.78
CA HIS A 137 -14.69 7.70 7.00
C HIS A 137 -15.10 8.75 5.96
N GLU A 138 -15.24 8.34 4.69
CA GLU A 138 -15.97 9.15 3.71
C GLU A 138 -17.21 9.75 4.39
N PRO A 139 -17.52 11.04 4.20
CA PRO A 139 -18.75 11.57 4.73
C PRO A 139 -19.90 10.75 4.15
N LEU A 140 -20.57 10.03 5.05
CA LEU A 140 -21.85 9.37 4.83
C LEU A 140 -22.68 10.26 3.91
N THR A 141 -23.03 9.67 2.77
CA THR A 141 -23.99 10.16 1.77
C THR A 141 -24.98 11.14 2.38
N THR A 142 -25.00 12.36 1.88
CA THR A 142 -26.04 13.34 2.17
C THR A 142 -27.40 12.68 2.04
N SER A 143 -28.08 12.51 3.17
CA SER A 143 -29.47 12.08 3.24
C SER A 143 -30.30 13.12 2.49
N SER A 144 -30.66 12.83 1.25
CA SER A 144 -31.68 13.59 0.52
C SER A 144 -33.02 13.37 1.23
N THR A 145 -33.42 14.37 1.99
CA THR A 145 -34.77 14.53 2.54
C THR A 145 -35.80 14.31 1.44
N VAL A 146 -36.70 13.35 1.70
CA VAL A 146 -37.95 13.15 0.99
C VAL A 146 -38.80 14.41 1.17
N THR A 147 -39.06 15.14 0.09
CA THR A 147 -40.20 16.05 -0.02
C THR A 147 -40.97 15.74 -1.30
N THR A 148 -42.15 15.20 -1.06
CA THR A 148 -43.31 15.06 -1.94
C THR A 148 -43.63 16.35 -2.71
N ALA A 149 -43.82 16.27 -4.03
CA ALA A 149 -44.98 16.82 -4.77
C ALA A 149 -44.81 16.66 -6.29
N GLU A 150 -45.76 15.91 -6.88
CA GLU A 150 -46.48 16.18 -8.13
C GLU A 150 -45.73 16.63 -9.40
N HIS A 151 -45.81 15.81 -10.45
CA HIS A 151 -46.63 16.03 -11.67
C HIS A 151 -45.94 15.43 -12.92
N SER A 152 -46.44 14.29 -13.40
CA SER A 152 -46.29 13.82 -14.79
C SER A 152 -47.35 14.52 -15.68
N PRO A 153 -47.30 14.52 -17.04
CA PRO A 153 -46.49 13.66 -17.91
C PRO A 153 -45.81 14.37 -19.11
N SER A 154 -44.85 13.70 -19.76
CA SER A 154 -44.47 14.01 -21.14
C SER A 154 -44.57 12.75 -22.01
N ILE A 155 -45.11 12.97 -23.20
CA ILE A 155 -45.57 12.01 -24.21
C ILE A 155 -44.43 11.79 -25.23
N SER A 156 -43.93 10.55 -25.28
CA SER A 156 -43.59 9.72 -26.47
C SER A 156 -42.62 10.27 -27.58
N PRO A 157 -42.23 9.47 -28.61
CA PRO A 157 -40.82 9.11 -28.84
C PRO A 157 -40.34 9.43 -30.27
N SER A 158 -39.06 9.21 -30.61
CA SER A 158 -38.63 8.52 -31.85
C SER A 158 -37.13 8.63 -32.13
N LEU A 159 -36.66 7.59 -32.80
CA LEU A 159 -35.32 7.23 -33.25
C LEU A 159 -34.86 7.98 -34.52
N VAL A 160 -33.60 7.68 -34.89
CA VAL A 160 -32.89 7.73 -36.20
C VAL A 160 -32.42 9.10 -36.69
N ASP A 161 -31.13 9.38 -36.86
CA ASP A 161 -30.01 8.77 -37.62
C ASP A 161 -29.68 9.71 -38.80
N ASN A 162 -28.47 10.28 -38.80
CA ASN A 162 -27.55 10.19 -39.95
C ASN A 162 -26.28 11.03 -39.72
N SER A 163 -25.17 10.31 -39.78
CA SER A 163 -23.85 10.76 -40.23
C SER A 163 -23.91 11.60 -41.52
N ASN A 164 -23.16 12.71 -41.61
CA ASN A 164 -21.91 12.77 -42.39
C ASN A 164 -21.35 14.20 -42.58
N VAL A 165 -20.01 14.27 -42.48
CA VAL A 165 -19.07 15.00 -43.37
C VAL A 165 -18.94 16.53 -43.24
N SER A 166 -17.82 16.91 -42.61
CA SER A 166 -16.69 17.66 -43.20
C SER A 166 -16.95 19.05 -43.83
N GLN A 167 -16.37 20.09 -43.22
CA GLN A 167 -15.27 20.90 -43.78
C GLN A 167 -15.20 22.29 -43.11
N SER A 168 -14.04 22.56 -42.49
CA SER A 168 -13.45 23.91 -42.35
C SER A 168 -13.19 24.52 -43.76
N PRO A 169 -12.93 25.84 -43.95
CA PRO A 169 -12.20 26.71 -43.02
C PRO A 169 -12.61 28.20 -42.91
N LEU A 170 -11.97 28.81 -41.91
CA LEU A 170 -11.61 30.21 -41.73
C LEU A 170 -11.26 30.94 -43.05
N VAL A 171 -11.76 32.18 -43.28
CA VAL A 171 -11.00 33.42 -43.59
C VAL A 171 -11.98 34.62 -43.60
N GLN A 172 -11.54 35.69 -42.93
CA GLN A 172 -12.01 37.09 -42.88
C GLN A 172 -13.25 37.45 -42.08
#